data_AF-A0AAE8F5N5-F1
#
_entry.id   AF-A0AAE8F5N5-F1
#
_cell.length_a   1.000
_cell.length_b   1.000
_cell.length_c   1.000
_cell.angle_alpha   90.00
_cell.angle_beta   90.00
_cell.angle_gamma   90.00
#
_symmetry.space_group_name_H-M   'P 1'
#
loop_
_entity.id
_entity.type
_entity.pdbx_description
1 polymer ?
#
loop_
_entity_poly.entity_id
_entity_poly.type
_entity_poly.pdbx_seq_one_letter_code
_entity_poly.pdbx_strand_id
1 'polypeptide(L)'
;MDESLMLHGEGFVLRRWRQDDLEALLRHANDPLVPRGLSERFPHPYTRADGEAFLAGRVVDLQHPVLAIEIGGQARGTIAVRTGQGERRFSAELGYWIGRASWGRGWMTRIVDTYVAWAMQTLPLYRVQATVLDTNPASAKVLLCNGFVEEGVSRCALVKPDGLHDLRVFARVNPPAAAA
;
A
#
# COMPACT_ATOMS: atom_id res chain seq x y z
N MET A 1 14.29 -11.07 -9.68
CA MET A 1 13.93 -10.81 -8.26
C MET A 1 13.45 -12.12 -7.66
N ASP A 2 14.00 -12.52 -6.52
CA ASP A 2 13.82 -13.83 -5.89
C ASP A 2 12.33 -14.22 -5.75
N GLU A 3 11.96 -15.41 -6.24
CA GLU A 3 10.60 -15.97 -6.16
C GLU A 3 10.17 -16.29 -4.71
N SER A 4 11.12 -16.27 -3.77
CA SER A 4 10.92 -16.62 -2.36
C SER A 4 10.70 -15.42 -1.42
N LEU A 5 10.56 -14.19 -1.95
CA LEU A 5 10.39 -12.99 -1.11
C LEU A 5 9.22 -13.15 -0.12
N MET A 6 9.58 -13.26 1.15
CA MET A 6 8.66 -13.45 2.26
C MET A 6 9.19 -12.67 3.47
N LEU A 7 8.38 -11.73 3.97
CA LEU A 7 8.70 -10.92 5.14
C LEU A 7 7.78 -11.35 6.29
N HIS A 8 8.39 -11.75 7.39
CA HIS A 8 7.66 -12.17 8.58
C HIS A 8 7.51 -11.00 9.55
N GLY A 9 6.29 -10.81 10.03
CA GLY A 9 6.01 -9.97 11.18
C GLY A 9 5.20 -10.73 12.21
N GLU A 10 4.92 -10.08 13.34
CA GLU A 10 4.17 -10.70 14.42
C GLU A 10 2.70 -10.95 14.01
N GLY A 11 2.39 -12.20 13.67
CA GLY A 11 1.05 -12.65 13.30
C GLY A 11 0.65 -12.38 11.84
N PHE A 12 1.58 -11.96 10.99
CA PHE A 12 1.36 -11.78 9.55
C PHE A 12 2.58 -12.16 8.72
N VAL A 13 2.35 -12.45 7.45
CA VAL A 13 3.40 -12.68 6.46
C VAL A 13 3.13 -11.81 5.24
N LEU A 14 4.15 -11.11 4.74
CA LEU A 14 4.09 -10.42 3.45
C LEU A 14 4.76 -11.31 2.42
N ARG A 15 4.02 -11.68 1.38
CA ARG A 15 4.51 -12.59 0.35
C ARG A 15 3.96 -12.21 -1.01
N ARG A 16 4.51 -12.78 -2.07
CA ARG A 16 3.92 -12.64 -3.40
C ARG A 16 2.48 -13.13 -3.42
N TRP A 17 1.67 -12.46 -4.24
CA TRP A 17 0.33 -12.92 -4.61
C TRP A 17 0.39 -14.25 -5.34
N ARG A 18 -0.60 -15.10 -5.09
CA ARG A 18 -0.77 -16.41 -5.71
C ARG A 18 -2.13 -16.48 -6.39
N GLN A 19 -2.28 -17.36 -7.39
CA GLN A 19 -3.56 -17.50 -8.09
C GLN A 19 -4.67 -18.04 -7.19
N ASP A 20 -4.33 -18.86 -6.18
CA ASP A 20 -5.27 -19.40 -5.20
C ASP A 20 -5.71 -18.37 -4.13
N ASP A 21 -5.13 -17.16 -4.12
CA ASP A 21 -5.59 -16.07 -3.26
C ASP A 21 -6.90 -15.43 -3.74
N LEU A 22 -7.38 -15.75 -4.95
CA LEU A 22 -8.52 -15.10 -5.59
C LEU A 22 -9.76 -15.04 -4.68
N GLU A 23 -10.13 -16.15 -4.05
CA GLU A 23 -11.32 -16.18 -3.17
C GLU A 23 -11.15 -15.31 -1.92
N ALA A 24 -9.93 -15.23 -1.38
CA ALA A 24 -9.63 -14.37 -0.24
C ALA A 24 -9.62 -12.89 -0.65
N LEU A 25 -9.03 -12.58 -1.82
CA LEU A 25 -9.05 -11.26 -2.43
C LEU A 25 -10.48 -10.76 -2.62
N LEU A 26 -11.35 -11.54 -3.29
CA LEU A 26 -12.75 -11.16 -3.55
C LEU A 26 -13.52 -10.89 -2.25
N ARG A 27 -13.34 -11.75 -1.24
CA ARG A 27 -13.99 -11.61 0.07
C ARG A 27 -13.64 -10.30 0.76
N HIS A 28 -12.39 -9.86 0.67
CA HIS A 28 -11.91 -8.68 1.37
C HIS A 28 -12.00 -7.39 0.54
N ALA A 29 -11.86 -7.48 -0.78
CA ALA A 29 -11.89 -6.35 -1.70
C ALA A 29 -13.32 -5.85 -1.97
N ASN A 30 -14.33 -6.72 -1.95
CA ASN A 30 -15.70 -6.34 -2.29
C ASN A 30 -16.48 -5.66 -1.13
N ASP A 31 -15.83 -5.28 -0.04
CA ASP A 31 -16.47 -4.47 1.02
C ASP A 31 -16.58 -3.00 0.58
N PRO A 32 -17.78 -2.38 0.60
CA PRO A 32 -18.01 -1.02 0.09
C PRO A 32 -17.24 0.08 0.85
N LEU A 33 -16.69 -0.21 2.03
CA LEU A 33 -15.89 0.75 2.79
C LEU A 33 -14.41 0.74 2.39
N VAL A 34 -13.89 -0.37 1.89
CA VAL A 34 -12.48 -0.50 1.46
C VAL A 34 -12.08 0.50 0.37
N PRO A 35 -12.82 0.68 -0.75
CA PRO A 35 -12.41 1.57 -1.84
C PRO A 35 -12.47 3.06 -1.49
N ARG A 36 -13.14 3.46 -0.40
CA ARG A 36 -13.32 4.89 -0.05
C ARG A 36 -11.99 5.62 0.08
N GLY A 37 -10.97 4.95 0.61
CA GLY A 37 -9.62 5.46 0.76
C GLY A 37 -8.68 5.19 -0.41
N LEU A 38 -9.13 4.51 -1.48
CA LEU A 38 -8.29 3.97 -2.56
C LEU A 38 -8.53 4.68 -3.89
N SER A 39 -7.67 4.44 -4.87
CA SER A 39 -7.86 4.91 -6.26
C SER A 39 -9.09 4.25 -6.91
N GLU A 40 -9.71 4.92 -7.88
CA GLU A 40 -10.80 4.34 -8.70
C GLU A 40 -10.39 3.10 -9.49
N ARG A 41 -9.09 2.85 -9.65
CA ARG A 41 -8.55 1.57 -10.15
C ARG A 41 -8.92 0.38 -9.26
N PHE A 42 -9.41 0.63 -8.05
CA PHE A 42 -9.98 -0.37 -7.14
C PHE A 42 -11.52 -0.22 -7.16
N PRO A 43 -12.23 -0.93 -8.06
CA PRO A 43 -13.65 -0.72 -8.27
C PRO A 43 -14.50 -1.26 -7.12
N HIS A 44 -15.73 -0.77 -7.03
CA HIS A 44 -16.79 -1.40 -6.26
C HIS A 44 -18.11 -1.38 -7.05
N PRO A 45 -18.82 -2.50 -7.19
CA PRO A 45 -18.48 -3.84 -6.67
C PRO A 45 -17.18 -4.38 -7.28
N TYR A 46 -16.39 -5.09 -6.47
CA TYR A 46 -15.14 -5.72 -6.89
C TYR A 46 -15.46 -7.12 -7.41
N THR A 47 -15.34 -7.32 -8.73
CA THR A 47 -15.79 -8.54 -9.40
C THR A 47 -14.69 -9.59 -9.48
N ARG A 48 -15.07 -10.84 -9.82
CA ARG A 48 -14.11 -11.91 -10.11
C ARG A 48 -13.13 -11.51 -11.23
N ALA A 49 -13.63 -10.87 -12.29
CA ALA A 49 -12.81 -10.41 -13.41
C ALA A 49 -11.77 -9.37 -12.96
N ASP A 50 -12.12 -8.48 -12.02
CA ASP A 50 -11.18 -7.51 -11.45
C ASP A 50 -10.05 -8.21 -10.67
N GLY A 51 -10.42 -9.22 -9.86
CA GLY A 51 -9.46 -10.03 -9.11
C GLY A 51 -8.52 -10.82 -10.01
N GLU A 52 -9.06 -11.48 -11.04
CA GLU A 52 -8.26 -12.20 -12.05
C GLU A 52 -7.35 -11.25 -12.84
N ALA A 53 -7.82 -10.05 -13.18
CA ALA A 53 -7.00 -9.03 -13.82
C ALA A 53 -5.86 -8.54 -12.93
N PHE A 54 -6.12 -8.35 -11.63
CA PHE A 54 -5.11 -8.00 -10.66
C PHE A 54 -4.05 -9.11 -10.51
N LEU A 55 -4.46 -10.36 -10.30
CA LEU A 55 -3.55 -11.50 -10.12
C LEU A 55 -2.77 -11.87 -11.39
N ALA A 56 -3.27 -11.49 -12.56
CA ALA A 56 -2.55 -11.61 -13.82
C ALA A 56 -1.60 -10.42 -14.10
N GLY A 57 -1.47 -9.46 -13.19
CA GLY A 57 -0.62 -8.29 -13.35
C GLY A 57 -1.13 -7.27 -14.36
N ARG A 58 -2.41 -7.32 -14.75
CA ARG A 58 -3.02 -6.40 -15.74
C ARG A 58 -3.42 -5.05 -15.14
N VAL A 59 -3.48 -4.94 -13.80
CA VAL A 59 -3.85 -3.72 -13.06
C VAL A 59 -2.62 -3.05 -12.45
N VAL A 60 -1.68 -3.84 -11.97
CA VAL A 60 -0.40 -3.40 -11.41
C VAL A 60 0.65 -4.43 -11.78
N ASP A 61 1.87 -3.96 -12.04
CA ASP A 61 2.99 -4.85 -12.27
C ASP A 61 3.40 -5.55 -10.97
N LEU A 62 3.11 -6.84 -10.88
CA LEU A 62 3.45 -7.69 -9.73
C LEU A 62 4.94 -8.06 -9.67
N GLN A 63 5.75 -7.63 -10.64
CA GLN A 63 7.22 -7.72 -10.56
C GLN A 63 7.81 -6.63 -9.65
N HIS A 64 7.14 -5.48 -9.51
CA HIS A 64 7.39 -4.58 -8.38
C HIS A 64 6.95 -5.27 -7.07
N PRO A 65 7.45 -4.86 -5.89
CA PRO A 65 7.16 -5.56 -4.64
C PRO A 65 5.72 -5.34 -4.14
N VAL A 66 4.73 -5.76 -4.93
CA VAL A 66 3.33 -5.80 -4.56
C VAL A 66 3.11 -7.11 -3.80
N LEU A 67 2.98 -7.02 -2.48
CA LEU A 67 2.87 -8.19 -1.62
C LEU A 67 1.45 -8.34 -1.06
N ALA A 68 0.98 -9.58 -1.06
CA ALA A 68 -0.18 -9.99 -0.30
C ALA A 68 0.13 -9.89 1.20
N ILE A 69 -0.81 -9.34 1.96
CA ILE A 69 -0.80 -9.35 3.42
C ILE A 69 -1.52 -10.62 3.87
N GLU A 70 -0.77 -11.64 4.26
CA GLU A 70 -1.34 -12.88 4.80
C GLU A 70 -1.53 -12.79 6.31
N ILE A 71 -2.76 -13.02 6.79
CA ILE A 71 -3.10 -13.11 8.22
C ILE A 71 -3.98 -14.34 8.43
N GLY A 72 -3.51 -15.25 9.28
CA GLY A 72 -4.20 -16.52 9.53
C GLY A 72 -4.32 -17.39 8.29
N GLY A 73 -3.26 -17.46 7.47
CA GLY A 73 -3.20 -18.30 6.27
C GLY A 73 -4.00 -17.81 5.06
N GLN A 74 -4.51 -16.57 5.09
CA GLN A 74 -5.29 -15.99 3.99
C GLN A 74 -4.80 -14.59 3.62
N ALA A 75 -4.73 -14.30 2.31
CA ALA A 75 -4.47 -12.95 1.82
C ALA A 75 -5.63 -12.01 2.14
N ARG A 76 -5.38 -10.99 2.96
CA ARG A 76 -6.42 -10.04 3.44
C ARG A 76 -6.26 -8.63 2.91
N GLY A 77 -5.23 -8.36 2.11
CA GLY A 77 -4.90 -7.02 1.66
C GLY A 77 -3.62 -7.00 0.85
N THR A 78 -3.20 -5.81 0.45
CA THR A 78 -1.97 -5.60 -0.29
C THR A 78 -1.15 -4.48 0.33
N ILE A 79 0.16 -4.56 0.17
CA ILE A 79 1.09 -3.45 0.38
C ILE A 79 2.08 -3.42 -0.76
N ALA A 80 2.39 -2.24 -1.27
CA ALA A 80 3.30 -2.07 -2.38
C ALA A 80 4.02 -0.73 -2.33
N VAL A 81 5.23 -0.69 -2.90
CA VAL A 81 5.82 0.56 -3.36
C VAL A 81 5.95 0.55 -4.88
N ARG A 82 5.58 1.66 -5.50
CA ARG A 82 5.84 1.91 -6.93
C ARG A 82 7.04 2.84 -7.04
N THR A 83 8.16 2.33 -7.52
CA THR A 83 9.37 3.13 -7.73
C THR A 83 9.16 4.14 -8.86
N GLY A 84 9.63 5.36 -8.65
CA GLY A 84 9.67 6.37 -9.70
C GLY A 84 10.63 5.98 -10.82
N GLN A 85 10.58 6.72 -11.92
CA GLN A 85 11.44 6.54 -13.09
C GLN A 85 12.26 7.82 -13.34
N GLY A 86 13.35 7.70 -14.10
CA GLY A 86 14.20 8.83 -14.46
C GLY A 86 14.79 9.56 -13.25
N GLU A 87 14.46 10.84 -13.09
CA GLU A 87 14.89 11.67 -11.96
C GLU A 87 14.30 11.22 -10.62
N ARG A 88 13.16 10.51 -10.65
CA ARG A 88 12.48 10.00 -9.45
C ARG A 88 12.84 8.55 -9.10
N ARG A 89 13.86 7.97 -9.74
CA ARG A 89 14.25 6.55 -9.56
C ARG A 89 14.65 6.16 -8.14
N PHE A 90 15.06 7.13 -7.30
CA PHE A 90 15.38 6.91 -5.89
C PHE A 90 14.22 7.25 -4.94
N SER A 91 13.01 7.40 -5.47
CA SER A 91 11.79 7.64 -4.71
C SER A 91 10.75 6.57 -5.03
N ALA A 92 9.88 6.27 -4.08
CA ALA A 92 8.76 5.37 -4.32
C ALA A 92 7.47 5.84 -3.65
N GLU A 93 6.34 5.53 -4.27
CA GLU A 93 5.01 5.78 -3.72
C GLU A 93 4.49 4.52 -3.03
N LEU A 94 4.22 4.62 -1.73
CA LEU A 94 3.63 3.57 -0.90
C LEU A 94 2.10 3.57 -1.05
N GLY A 95 1.54 2.41 -1.30
CA GLY A 95 0.09 2.17 -1.25
C GLY A 95 -0.22 0.87 -0.51
N TYR A 96 -1.30 0.87 0.28
CA TYR A 96 -1.74 -0.31 0.99
C TYR A 96 -3.25 -0.30 1.21
N TRP A 97 -3.81 -1.49 1.39
CA TRP A 97 -5.17 -1.67 1.90
C TRP A 97 -5.26 -3.01 2.63
N ILE A 98 -6.22 -3.13 3.53
CA ILE A 98 -6.54 -4.39 4.19
C ILE A 98 -8.06 -4.49 4.38
N GLY A 99 -8.58 -5.71 4.33
CA GLY A 99 -10.00 -5.97 4.51
C GLY A 99 -10.49 -5.46 5.86
N ARG A 100 -11.75 -4.99 5.87
CA ARG A 100 -12.39 -4.32 7.01
C ARG A 100 -12.33 -5.11 8.32
N ALA A 101 -12.41 -6.44 8.26
CA ALA A 101 -12.31 -7.31 9.44
C ALA A 101 -10.99 -7.16 10.23
N SER A 102 -9.96 -6.58 9.60
CA SER A 102 -8.64 -6.35 10.21
C SER A 102 -8.44 -4.89 10.64
N TRP A 103 -9.42 -4.00 10.47
CA TRP A 103 -9.29 -2.59 10.85
C TRP A 103 -9.29 -2.41 12.37
N GLY A 104 -8.66 -1.33 12.84
CA GLY A 104 -8.65 -0.95 14.26
C GLY A 104 -7.80 -1.85 15.18
N ARG A 105 -7.06 -2.82 14.62
CA ARG A 105 -6.28 -3.82 15.38
C ARG A 105 -4.76 -3.63 15.31
N GLY A 106 -4.30 -2.47 14.80
CA GLY A 106 -2.86 -2.18 14.66
C GLY A 106 -2.10 -2.99 13.60
N TRP A 107 -2.78 -3.81 12.79
CA TRP A 107 -2.14 -4.59 11.72
C TRP A 107 -1.36 -3.71 10.75
N MET A 108 -2.03 -2.71 10.17
CA MET A 108 -1.40 -1.91 9.11
C MET A 108 -0.20 -1.10 9.63
N THR A 109 -0.21 -0.69 10.90
CA THR A 109 0.95 -0.04 11.52
C THR A 109 2.17 -0.96 11.50
N ARG A 110 2.04 -2.21 11.98
CA ARG A 110 3.14 -3.19 12.02
C ARG A 110 3.58 -3.65 10.62
N ILE A 111 2.62 -3.78 9.70
CA ILE A 111 2.87 -4.16 8.30
C ILE A 111 3.66 -3.07 7.57
N VAL A 112 3.26 -1.80 7.71
CA VAL A 112 3.96 -0.68 7.07
C VAL A 112 5.38 -0.54 7.63
N ASP A 113 5.58 -0.72 8.94
CA ASP A 113 6.92 -0.70 9.55
C ASP A 113 7.84 -1.71 8.88
N THR A 114 7.41 -2.98 8.88
CA THR A 114 8.17 -4.11 8.34
C THR A 114 8.46 -3.92 6.86
N TYR A 115 7.45 -3.56 6.08
CA TYR A 115 7.57 -3.43 4.64
C TYR A 115 8.44 -2.23 4.22
N VAL A 116 8.24 -1.06 4.83
CA VAL A 116 9.00 0.15 4.48
C VAL A 116 10.46 0.00 4.90
N ALA A 117 10.74 -0.59 6.07
CA ALA A 117 12.11 -0.90 6.49
C ALA A 117 12.81 -1.79 5.46
N TRP A 118 12.18 -2.90 5.06
CA TRP A 118 12.72 -3.79 4.03
C TRP A 118 12.92 -3.08 2.68
N ALA A 119 11.92 -2.30 2.24
CA ALA A 119 11.96 -1.63 0.94
C ALA A 119 13.10 -0.60 0.87
N MET A 120 13.29 0.21 1.92
CA MET A 120 14.38 1.20 1.98
C MET A 120 15.77 0.58 2.18
N GLN A 121 15.86 -0.64 2.73
CA GLN A 121 17.12 -1.38 2.84
C GLN A 121 17.50 -2.11 1.54
N THR A 122 16.51 -2.61 0.80
CA THR A 122 16.74 -3.51 -0.36
C THR A 122 16.71 -2.78 -1.69
N LEU A 123 15.95 -1.70 -1.79
CA LEU A 123 15.85 -0.87 -2.98
C LEU A 123 16.69 0.40 -2.79
N PRO A 124 17.25 0.99 -3.86
CA PRO A 124 17.98 2.24 -3.77
C PRO A 124 16.99 3.40 -3.57
N LEU A 125 16.43 3.55 -2.38
CA LEU A 125 15.42 4.55 -2.07
C LEU A 125 15.93 5.52 -1.00
N TYR A 126 15.96 6.80 -1.35
CA TYR A 126 16.16 7.89 -0.39
C TYR A 126 14.84 8.43 0.13
N ARG A 127 13.73 8.07 -0.51
CA ARG A 127 12.40 8.60 -0.18
C ARG A 127 11.30 7.59 -0.46
N VAL A 128 10.45 7.38 0.54
CA VAL A 128 9.16 6.72 0.38
C VAL A 128 8.08 7.74 0.72
N GLN A 129 7.10 7.92 -0.16
CA GLN A 129 6.03 8.89 0.00
C GLN A 129 4.67 8.25 -0.15
N ALA A 130 3.64 8.86 0.42
CA ALA A 130 2.26 8.43 0.28
C ALA A 130 1.34 9.66 0.31
N THR A 131 0.20 9.55 -0.36
CA THR A 131 -0.89 10.51 -0.22
C THR A 131 -2.07 9.84 0.46
N VAL A 132 -2.77 10.59 1.30
CA VAL A 132 -3.92 10.11 2.06
C VAL A 132 -5.06 11.09 1.90
N LEU A 133 -6.26 10.58 1.61
CA LEU A 133 -7.48 11.39 1.62
C LEU A 133 -7.68 12.08 2.97
N ASP A 134 -8.10 13.33 2.93
CA ASP A 134 -8.48 14.13 4.10
C ASP A 134 -9.46 13.38 5.03
N THR A 135 -10.40 12.62 4.47
CA THR A 135 -11.39 11.80 5.16
C THR A 135 -10.86 10.49 5.74
N ASN A 136 -9.57 10.16 5.56
CA ASN A 136 -8.96 8.92 6.05
C ASN A 136 -7.88 9.18 7.14
N PRO A 137 -8.28 9.58 8.36
CA PRO A 137 -7.35 9.81 9.46
C PRO A 137 -6.63 8.54 9.93
N ALA A 138 -7.21 7.35 9.67
CA ALA A 138 -6.62 6.08 10.06
C ALA A 138 -5.32 5.79 9.29
N SER A 139 -5.32 5.95 7.96
CA SER A 139 -4.10 5.81 7.16
C SER A 139 -3.05 6.87 7.50
N ALA A 140 -3.46 8.12 7.76
CA ALA A 140 -2.54 9.16 8.20
C ALA A 140 -1.85 8.79 9.53
N LYS A 141 -2.60 8.27 10.51
CA LYS A 141 -2.04 7.79 11.77
C LYS A 141 -1.03 6.65 11.57
N VAL A 142 -1.31 5.71 10.65
CA VAL A 142 -0.37 4.63 10.30
C VAL A 142 0.95 5.21 9.80
N LEU A 143 0.92 6.19 8.90
CA LEU A 143 2.13 6.81 8.35
C LEU A 143 2.94 7.53 9.44
N LEU A 144 2.27 8.35 10.26
CA LEU A 144 2.91 9.07 11.37
C LEU A 144 3.60 8.13 12.37
N CYS A 145 2.94 7.01 12.74
CA CYS A 145 3.54 5.99 13.61
C CYS A 145 4.77 5.31 13.00
N ASN A 146 4.96 5.41 11.68
CA ASN A 146 6.03 4.76 10.93
C ASN A 146 7.12 5.73 10.47
N GLY A 147 7.23 6.89 11.14
CA GLY A 147 8.28 7.87 10.89
C GLY A 147 8.11 8.67 9.60
N PHE A 148 6.92 8.66 9.00
CA PHE A 148 6.59 9.60 7.94
C PHE A 148 6.25 10.97 8.55
N VAL A 149 6.68 12.03 7.88
CA VAL A 149 6.34 13.41 8.18
C VAL A 149 5.29 13.88 7.18
N GLU A 150 4.28 14.61 7.67
CA GLU A 150 3.33 15.32 6.79
C GLU A 150 4.00 16.57 6.23
N GLU A 151 4.16 16.63 4.91
CA GLU A 151 4.86 17.72 4.22
C GLU A 151 3.91 18.78 3.70
N GLY A 152 2.60 18.48 3.64
CA GLY A 152 1.59 19.46 3.23
C GLY A 152 0.28 18.83 2.77
N VAL A 153 -0.57 19.68 2.20
CA VAL A 153 -1.89 19.31 1.68
C VAL A 153 -2.06 19.83 0.26
N SER A 154 -2.35 18.94 -0.67
CA SER A 154 -2.81 19.29 -2.02
C SER A 154 -4.31 19.56 -1.95
N ARG A 155 -4.69 20.83 -1.98
CA ARG A 155 -6.10 21.24 -1.95
C ARG A 155 -6.81 20.93 -3.25
N CYS A 156 -8.07 20.53 -3.19
CA CYS A 156 -8.89 20.24 -4.36
C CYS A 156 -8.24 19.19 -5.30
N ALA A 157 -7.56 18.20 -4.74
CA ALA A 157 -6.66 17.32 -5.49
C ALA A 157 -7.37 16.21 -6.27
N LEU A 158 -8.53 15.75 -5.81
CA LEU A 158 -9.29 14.70 -6.49
C LEU A 158 -10.79 14.76 -6.21
N VAL A 159 -11.56 14.16 -7.11
CA VAL A 159 -13.01 13.98 -6.95
C VAL A 159 -13.30 12.53 -6.58
N LYS A 160 -14.19 12.34 -5.60
CA LYS A 160 -14.81 11.08 -5.20
C LYS A 160 -16.33 11.16 -5.42
N PRO A 161 -17.06 10.04 -5.33
CA PRO A 161 -18.52 10.07 -5.43
C PRO A 161 -19.21 11.03 -4.45
N ASP A 162 -18.57 11.33 -3.31
CA ASP A 162 -19.05 12.26 -2.28
C ASP A 162 -18.53 13.71 -2.44
N GLY A 163 -17.68 13.99 -3.43
CA GLY A 163 -17.30 15.36 -3.79
C GLY A 163 -15.80 15.57 -4.00
N LEU A 164 -15.38 16.83 -3.87
CA LEU A 164 -13.99 17.25 -4.02
C LEU A 164 -13.24 17.06 -2.69
N HIS A 165 -12.05 16.48 -2.76
CA HIS A 165 -11.23 16.17 -1.59
C HIS A 165 -9.81 16.69 -1.70
N ASP A 166 -9.23 16.95 -0.53
CA ASP A 166 -7.83 17.25 -0.36
C ASP A 166 -7.01 15.97 -0.21
N LEU A 167 -5.74 16.03 -0.61
CA LEU A 167 -4.76 14.97 -0.35
C LEU A 167 -3.68 15.47 0.60
N ARG A 168 -3.59 14.81 1.75
CA ARG A 168 -2.48 14.97 2.70
C ARG A 168 -1.26 14.23 2.18
N VAL A 169 -0.10 14.89 2.17
CA VAL A 169 1.15 14.38 1.58
C VAL A 169 2.12 14.01 2.68
N PHE A 170 2.61 12.77 2.65
CA PHE A 170 3.52 12.23 3.65
C PHE A 170 4.79 11.69 3.00
N ALA A 171 5.91 11.81 3.71
CA ALA A 171 7.15 11.15 3.30
C ALA A 171 8.02 10.70 4.47
N ARG A 172 8.73 9.61 4.25
CA ARG A 172 9.88 9.17 5.03
C ARG A 172 11.11 9.24 4.14
N VAL A 173 12.15 9.91 4.64
CA VAL A 173 13.40 10.14 3.90
C VAL A 173 14.57 9.49 4.61
N ASN A 174 15.54 9.03 3.84
CA ASN A 174 16.84 8.55 4.30
C ASN A 174 17.90 9.05 3.29
N PRO A 175 18.22 10.35 3.29
CA PRO A 175 19.19 10.91 2.36
C PRO A 175 20.57 10.29 2.61
N PRO A 176 21.43 10.18 1.57
CA PRO A 176 22.81 9.78 1.78
C PRO A 176 23.48 10.79 2.72
N ALA A 177 24.43 10.30 3.53
CA ALA A 177 25.27 11.19 4.33
C ALA A 177 25.88 12.26 3.41
N ALA A 178 25.86 13.52 3.85
CA ALA A 178 26.52 14.58 3.12
C ALA A 178 27.99 14.18 2.93
N ALA A 179 28.48 14.22 1.69
CA ALA A 179 29.91 14.06 1.44
C ALA A 179 30.63 15.17 2.20
N ALA A 180 31.50 14.78 3.13
CA ALA A 180 32.37 15.69 3.86
C ALA A 180 33.38 16.34 2.92
#